data_AF-A0A7C3A8X6-F1
#
_entry.id   AF-A0A7C3A8X6-F1
#
_cell.length_a   1.000
_cell.length_b   1.000
_cell.length_c   1.000
_cell.angle_alpha   90.00
_cell.angle_beta   90.00
_cell.angle_gamma   90.00
#
_symmetry.space_group_name_H-M   'P 1'
#
loop_
_entity.id
_entity.type
_entity.pdbx_description
1 polymer ?
#
loop_
_entity_poly.entity_id
_entity_poly.type
_entity_poly.pdbx_seq_one_letter_code
_entity_poly.pdbx_strand_id
1 'polypeptide(L)'
;MTVRFAAERRSPVEVTDTLLVPLETGGSIDASIQELDRILNGKLCESIRDLGLTGRVGQVAVLPTWGQLPARRLVVVGIGSPEARTADDIRRAWGAAAQAAAEAGARTLYSPLPAVPGLDPERVCQAAVEGAGLGTYRFLEYRTRVETTLSLEQVSFLATAGQVERGIERGRTAVEAVCLARDLVNRPGNELPPERLAGIAWEIAERAG
;
A
#
# COMPACT_ATOMS: atom_id res chain seq x y z
N MET A 1 10.15 10.28 2.19
CA MET A 1 9.28 9.22 1.65
C MET A 1 9.25 9.33 0.13
N THR A 2 9.40 8.23 -0.61
CA THR A 2 9.52 8.26 -2.10
C THR A 2 8.21 7.92 -2.81
N VAL A 3 7.28 7.23 -2.13
CA VAL A 3 5.99 6.81 -2.72
C VAL A 3 5.00 7.97 -2.73
N ARG A 4 4.43 8.25 -3.91
CA ARG A 4 3.35 9.22 -4.11
C ARG A 4 1.99 8.55 -3.95
N PHE A 5 1.01 9.31 -3.48
CA PHE A 5 -0.37 8.85 -3.32
C PHE A 5 -1.30 9.74 -4.14
N ALA A 6 -2.21 9.13 -4.89
CA ALA A 6 -3.17 9.83 -5.73
C ALA A 6 -4.52 9.12 -5.73
N ALA A 7 -5.56 9.82 -6.15
CA ALA A 7 -6.87 9.26 -6.43
C ALA A 7 -7.15 9.35 -7.94
N GLU A 8 -7.60 8.26 -8.54
CA GLU A 8 -7.96 8.21 -9.95
C GLU A 8 -9.32 7.55 -10.13
N ARG A 9 -10.17 8.17 -10.95
CA ARG A 9 -11.41 7.56 -11.40
C ARG A 9 -11.12 6.71 -12.64
N ARG A 10 -10.75 5.45 -12.42
CA ARG A 10 -10.43 4.47 -13.47
C ARG A 10 -11.04 3.12 -13.11
N SER A 11 -11.42 2.34 -14.12
CA SER A 11 -11.89 0.97 -13.87
C SER A 11 -10.72 0.06 -13.49
N PRO A 12 -10.88 -0.90 -12.55
CA PRO A 12 -9.84 -1.87 -12.22
C PRO A 12 -9.29 -2.64 -13.42
N VAL A 13 -10.10 -2.87 -14.46
CA VAL A 13 -9.71 -3.65 -15.65
C VAL A 13 -8.91 -2.83 -16.67
N GLU A 14 -8.78 -1.51 -16.49
CA GLU A 14 -8.08 -0.58 -17.40
C GLU A 14 -6.68 -0.17 -16.89
N VAL A 15 -6.25 -0.70 -15.74
CA VAL A 15 -4.96 -0.35 -15.14
C VAL A 15 -3.83 -1.12 -15.80
N THR A 16 -2.63 -0.55 -15.87
CA THR A 16 -1.56 -1.03 -16.77
C THR A 16 -0.32 -1.62 -16.10
N ASP A 17 -0.14 -1.45 -14.78
CA ASP A 17 1.03 -1.97 -14.07
C ASP A 17 0.63 -3.06 -13.08
N THR A 18 0.17 -2.70 -11.89
CA THR A 18 -0.19 -3.66 -10.85
C THR A 18 -1.54 -3.32 -10.24
N LEU A 19 -2.45 -4.29 -10.19
CA LEU A 19 -3.75 -4.16 -9.53
C LEU A 19 -3.73 -4.88 -8.18
N LEU A 20 -4.16 -4.20 -7.12
CA LEU A 20 -4.41 -4.80 -5.82
C LEU A 20 -5.79 -5.47 -5.79
N VAL A 21 -5.84 -6.70 -5.30
CA VAL A 21 -7.05 -7.51 -5.14
C VAL A 21 -7.21 -7.86 -3.65
N PRO A 22 -8.03 -7.12 -2.90
CA PRO A 22 -8.33 -7.46 -1.51
C PRO A 22 -9.14 -8.76 -1.42
N LEU A 23 -8.76 -9.67 -0.53
CA LEU A 23 -9.38 -10.97 -0.31
C LEU A 23 -9.87 -11.06 1.13
N GLU A 24 -11.16 -11.33 1.30
CA GLU A 24 -11.77 -11.47 2.62
C GLU A 24 -11.56 -12.88 3.20
N THR A 25 -11.65 -13.00 4.53
CA THR A 25 -11.53 -14.30 5.20
C THR A 25 -12.49 -15.33 4.62
N GLY A 26 -12.01 -16.57 4.47
CA GLY A 26 -12.77 -17.67 3.86
C GLY A 26 -12.56 -17.77 2.35
N GLY A 27 -11.69 -16.92 1.78
CA GLY A 27 -11.49 -16.87 0.34
C GLY A 27 -12.74 -16.37 -0.38
N SER A 28 -13.50 -15.47 0.25
CA SER A 28 -14.75 -14.96 -0.29
C SER A 28 -14.52 -14.34 -1.67
N ILE A 29 -15.26 -14.81 -2.66
CA ILE A 29 -15.18 -14.35 -4.04
C ILE A 29 -16.30 -13.32 -4.24
N ASP A 30 -15.98 -12.06 -3.94
CA ASP A 30 -16.90 -10.93 -4.12
C ASP A 30 -17.14 -10.61 -5.61
N ALA A 31 -18.02 -9.65 -5.89
CA ALA A 31 -18.34 -9.26 -7.27
C ALA A 31 -17.11 -8.78 -8.06
N SER A 32 -16.16 -8.13 -7.40
CA SER A 32 -14.93 -7.62 -8.02
C SER A 32 -14.01 -8.76 -8.44
N ILE A 33 -13.79 -9.74 -7.54
CA ILE A 33 -13.00 -10.94 -7.83
C ILE A 33 -13.69 -11.77 -8.91
N GLN A 34 -15.01 -11.92 -8.87
CA GLN A 34 -15.76 -12.65 -9.91
C GLN A 34 -15.62 -11.99 -11.29
N GLU A 35 -15.64 -10.67 -11.36
CA GLU A 35 -15.44 -9.94 -12.62
C GLU A 35 -14.03 -10.16 -13.17
N LEU A 36 -13.02 -9.99 -12.32
CA LEU A 36 -11.62 -10.24 -12.70
C LEU A 36 -11.42 -11.70 -13.12
N ASP A 37 -11.94 -12.66 -12.35
CA ASP A 37 -11.79 -14.08 -12.63
C ASP A 37 -12.47 -14.49 -13.94
N ARG A 38 -13.60 -13.87 -14.30
CA ARG A 38 -14.25 -14.07 -15.60
C ARG A 38 -13.35 -13.64 -16.76
N ILE A 39 -12.68 -12.49 -16.64
CA ILE A 39 -11.72 -12.00 -17.64
C ILE A 39 -10.49 -12.91 -17.69
N LEU A 40 -10.07 -13.41 -16.54
CA LEU A 40 -8.91 -14.27 -16.37
C LEU A 40 -9.21 -15.76 -16.64
N ASN A 41 -10.41 -16.09 -17.13
CA ASN A 41 -10.88 -17.45 -17.44
C ASN A 41 -10.72 -18.44 -16.25
N GLY A 42 -11.04 -18.02 -15.02
CA GLY A 42 -11.02 -18.88 -13.83
C GLY A 42 -9.67 -19.02 -13.13
N LYS A 43 -8.60 -18.47 -13.72
CA LYS A 43 -7.22 -18.65 -13.23
C LYS A 43 -6.94 -17.92 -11.92
N LEU A 44 -7.67 -16.84 -11.62
CA LEU A 44 -7.49 -16.11 -10.37
C LEU A 44 -8.00 -16.94 -9.20
N CYS A 45 -9.22 -17.48 -9.31
CA CYS A 45 -9.79 -18.35 -8.29
C CYS A 45 -9.05 -19.70 -8.15
N GLU A 46 -8.51 -20.23 -9.25
CA GLU A 46 -7.58 -21.37 -9.22
C GLU A 46 -6.32 -21.04 -8.43
N SER A 47 -5.64 -19.94 -8.76
CA SER A 47 -4.42 -19.51 -8.07
C SER A 47 -4.64 -19.21 -6.59
N ILE A 48 -5.77 -18.59 -6.23
CA ILE A 48 -6.15 -18.33 -4.82
C ILE A 48 -6.23 -19.63 -4.03
N ARG A 49 -6.82 -20.68 -4.61
CA ARG A 49 -6.95 -22.00 -3.98
C ARG A 49 -5.62 -22.73 -3.90
N ASP A 50 -4.87 -22.77 -5.00
CA ASP A 50 -3.60 -23.49 -5.09
C ASP A 50 -2.53 -22.92 -4.15
N LEU A 51 -2.52 -21.59 -3.97
CA LEU A 51 -1.63 -20.91 -3.04
C LEU A 51 -2.15 -20.89 -1.60
N GLY A 52 -3.35 -21.43 -1.34
CA GLY A 52 -3.94 -21.46 0.00
C GLY A 52 -4.20 -20.07 0.59
N LEU A 53 -4.64 -19.12 -0.24
CA LEU A 53 -4.97 -17.78 0.22
C LEU A 53 -6.32 -17.80 0.94
N THR A 54 -6.29 -17.57 2.25
CA THR A 54 -7.47 -17.68 3.13
C THR A 54 -8.11 -16.33 3.44
N GLY A 55 -7.47 -15.22 3.04
CA GLY A 55 -7.89 -13.86 3.38
C GLY A 55 -7.37 -13.37 4.73
N ARG A 56 -6.47 -14.12 5.38
CA ARG A 56 -5.81 -13.70 6.63
C ARG A 56 -5.10 -12.35 6.42
N VAL A 57 -5.29 -11.42 7.34
CA VAL A 57 -4.75 -10.06 7.24
C VAL A 57 -3.25 -10.07 6.93
N GLY A 58 -2.86 -9.42 5.83
CA GLY A 58 -1.46 -9.30 5.39
C GLY A 58 -0.91 -10.55 4.69
N GLN A 59 -1.69 -11.61 4.49
CA GLN A 59 -1.31 -12.71 3.58
C GLN A 59 -1.30 -12.17 2.15
N VAL A 60 -0.18 -12.29 1.44
CA VAL A 60 -0.01 -11.72 0.10
C VAL A 60 0.49 -12.76 -0.90
N ALA A 61 0.00 -12.65 -2.13
CA ALA A 61 0.58 -13.32 -3.30
C ALA A 61 0.62 -12.37 -4.50
N VAL A 62 1.65 -12.52 -5.33
CA VAL A 62 1.77 -11.81 -6.60
C VAL A 62 1.48 -12.80 -7.73
N LEU A 63 0.50 -12.47 -8.57
CA LEU A 63 0.06 -13.31 -9.67
C LEU A 63 0.27 -12.60 -11.01
N PRO A 64 0.59 -13.31 -12.10
CA PRO A 64 0.53 -12.74 -13.43
C PRO A 64 -0.93 -12.52 -13.86
N THR A 65 -1.15 -11.70 -14.89
CA THR A 65 -2.47 -11.54 -15.53
C THR A 65 -2.67 -12.46 -16.73
N TRP A 66 -1.68 -13.31 -17.04
CA TRP A 66 -1.67 -14.22 -18.20
C TRP A 66 -1.99 -13.54 -19.54
N GLY A 67 -1.70 -12.24 -19.68
CA GLY A 67 -1.98 -11.45 -20.88
C GLY A 67 -3.47 -11.14 -21.10
N GLN A 68 -4.33 -11.39 -20.11
CA GLN A 68 -5.78 -11.20 -20.19
C GLN A 68 -6.25 -9.85 -19.63
N LEU A 69 -5.40 -9.15 -18.89
CA LEU A 69 -5.62 -7.77 -18.44
C LEU A 69 -4.47 -6.87 -18.93
N PRO A 70 -4.71 -5.56 -19.13
CA PRO A 70 -3.65 -4.59 -19.40
C PRO A 70 -2.64 -4.50 -18.26
N ALA A 71 -3.05 -4.80 -17.02
CA ALA A 71 -2.17 -4.89 -15.87
C ALA A 71 -1.15 -6.01 -16.09
N ARG A 72 0.09 -5.79 -15.65
CA ARG A 72 1.18 -6.79 -15.77
C ARG A 72 1.07 -7.87 -14.70
N ARG A 73 0.57 -7.51 -13.52
CA ARG A 73 0.46 -8.41 -12.36
C ARG A 73 -0.69 -7.98 -11.46
N LEU A 74 -1.15 -8.95 -10.65
CA LEU A 74 -2.09 -8.76 -9.56
C LEU A 74 -1.36 -8.97 -8.24
N VAL A 75 -1.68 -8.17 -7.23
CA VAL A 75 -1.27 -8.42 -5.85
C VAL A 75 -2.53 -8.78 -5.09
N VAL A 76 -2.67 -10.04 -4.69
CA VAL A 76 -3.78 -10.48 -3.84
C VAL A 76 -3.37 -10.28 -2.39
N VAL A 77 -4.19 -9.61 -1.58
CA VAL A 77 -3.92 -9.39 -0.15
C VAL A 77 -5.11 -9.75 0.72
N GLY A 78 -4.86 -10.51 1.78
CA GLY A 78 -5.86 -10.80 2.80
C GLY A 78 -6.18 -9.58 3.66
N ILE A 79 -7.47 -9.30 3.84
CA ILE A 79 -7.97 -8.13 4.61
C ILE A 79 -8.83 -8.51 5.82
N GLY A 80 -8.93 -9.81 6.14
CA GLY A 80 -9.70 -10.29 7.28
C GLY A 80 -11.21 -10.37 7.04
N SER A 81 -11.97 -10.59 8.11
CA SER A 81 -13.43 -10.76 8.03
C SER A 81 -14.11 -9.41 7.74
N PRO A 82 -15.14 -9.38 6.87
CA PRO A 82 -15.86 -8.15 6.56
C PRO A 82 -16.57 -7.52 7.75
N GLU A 83 -17.00 -8.32 8.72
CA GLU A 83 -17.74 -7.88 9.90
C GLU A 83 -16.84 -7.30 11.00
N ALA A 84 -15.59 -7.75 11.08
CA ALA A 84 -14.69 -7.44 12.19
C ALA A 84 -13.42 -6.67 11.79
N ARG A 85 -13.18 -6.45 10.48
CA ARG A 85 -11.99 -5.72 10.03
C ARG A 85 -11.97 -4.30 10.58
N THR A 86 -10.77 -3.81 10.82
CA THR A 86 -10.48 -2.50 11.42
C THR A 86 -9.57 -1.67 10.52
N ALA A 87 -9.39 -0.39 10.86
CA ALA A 87 -8.38 0.45 10.22
C ALA A 87 -6.97 -0.16 10.31
N ASP A 88 -6.62 -0.82 11.42
CA ASP A 88 -5.30 -1.42 11.57
C ASP A 88 -5.12 -2.64 10.66
N ASP A 89 -6.17 -3.42 10.42
CA ASP A 89 -6.12 -4.52 9.47
C ASP A 89 -5.84 -4.02 8.05
N ILE A 90 -6.48 -2.92 7.64
CA ILE A 90 -6.20 -2.22 6.38
C ILE A 90 -4.75 -1.71 6.36
N ARG A 91 -4.27 -1.08 7.43
CA ARG A 91 -2.88 -0.60 7.51
C ARG A 91 -1.87 -1.74 7.32
N ARG A 92 -2.06 -2.88 7.99
CA ARG A 92 -1.17 -4.04 7.87
C ARG A 92 -1.25 -4.67 6.48
N ALA A 93 -2.45 -4.83 5.93
CA ALA A 93 -2.66 -5.39 4.60
C ALA A 93 -2.02 -4.51 3.51
N TRP A 94 -2.24 -3.20 3.53
CA TRP A 94 -1.67 -2.29 2.52
C TRP A 94 -0.16 -2.18 2.61
N GLY A 95 0.41 -2.28 3.82
CA GLY A 95 1.85 -2.37 4.00
C GLY A 95 2.45 -3.62 3.34
N ALA A 96 1.84 -4.79 3.58
CA ALA A 96 2.27 -6.05 2.96
C ALA A 96 2.11 -6.02 1.44
N ALA A 97 0.99 -5.50 0.95
CA ALA A 97 0.71 -5.39 -0.48
C ALA A 97 1.68 -4.45 -1.20
N ALA A 98 1.94 -3.26 -0.64
CA ALA A 98 2.86 -2.30 -1.23
C ALA A 98 4.30 -2.83 -1.24
N GLN A 99 4.72 -3.53 -0.18
CA GLN A 99 6.00 -4.19 -0.13
C GLN A 99 6.12 -5.27 -1.22
N ALA A 100 5.15 -6.18 -1.33
CA ALA A 100 5.16 -7.24 -2.34
C ALA A 100 5.12 -6.68 -3.77
N ALA A 101 4.34 -5.62 -4.00
CA ALA A 101 4.31 -4.93 -5.29
C ALA A 101 5.70 -4.38 -5.65
N ALA A 102 6.37 -3.73 -4.69
CA ALA A 102 7.69 -3.16 -4.89
C ALA A 102 8.76 -4.24 -5.13
N GLU A 103 8.71 -5.35 -4.39
CA GLU A 103 9.60 -6.52 -4.59
C GLU A 103 9.37 -7.19 -5.95
N ALA A 104 8.13 -7.16 -6.46
CA ALA A 104 7.79 -7.64 -7.80
C ALA A 104 8.11 -6.67 -8.94
N GLY A 105 8.76 -5.53 -8.64
CA GLY A 105 9.15 -4.55 -9.65
C GLY A 105 7.99 -3.70 -10.18
N ALA A 106 6.94 -3.46 -9.37
CA ALA A 106 5.87 -2.53 -9.70
C ALA A 106 6.32 -1.08 -9.52
N ARG A 107 5.94 -0.18 -10.44
CA ARG A 107 6.09 1.27 -10.30
C ARG A 107 4.84 1.91 -9.75
N THR A 108 3.68 1.44 -10.19
CA THR A 108 2.38 1.91 -9.74
C THR A 108 1.52 0.75 -9.25
N LEU A 109 1.00 0.89 -8.02
CA LEU A 109 -0.01 -0.01 -7.45
C LEU A 109 -1.38 0.68 -7.50
N TYR A 110 -2.28 0.13 -8.29
CA TYR A 110 -3.68 0.56 -8.34
C TYR A 110 -4.47 -0.18 -7.27
N SER A 111 -5.11 0.59 -6.38
CA SER A 111 -5.74 0.07 -5.17
C SER A 111 -7.22 0.39 -5.15
N PRO A 112 -8.13 -0.60 -5.09
CA PRO A 112 -9.48 -0.33 -4.59
C PRO A 112 -9.42 0.03 -3.10
N LEU A 113 -10.53 0.53 -2.55
CA LEU A 113 -10.69 0.76 -1.11
C LEU A 113 -11.88 -0.08 -0.61
N PRO A 114 -11.64 -1.10 0.23
CA PRO A 114 -12.72 -1.91 0.78
C PRO A 114 -13.50 -1.11 1.82
N ALA A 115 -14.77 -1.46 2.02
CA ALA A 115 -15.52 -0.94 3.15
C ALA A 115 -14.97 -1.52 4.47
N VAL A 116 -15.01 -0.70 5.52
CA VAL A 116 -14.68 -1.10 6.89
C VAL A 116 -15.84 -0.69 7.79
N PRO A 117 -16.39 -1.60 8.63
CA PRO A 117 -17.49 -1.27 9.52
C PRO A 117 -17.19 -0.05 10.40
N GLY A 118 -18.11 0.93 10.40
CA GLY A 118 -18.01 2.12 11.25
C GLY A 118 -16.98 3.17 10.80
N LEU A 119 -16.33 3.00 9.64
CA LEU A 119 -15.40 3.98 9.09
C LEU A 119 -15.88 4.53 7.75
N ASP A 120 -15.68 5.83 7.56
CA ASP A 120 -15.85 6.46 6.25
C ASP A 120 -14.66 6.14 5.31
N PRO A 121 -14.81 6.35 4.00
CA PRO A 121 -13.73 6.13 3.03
C PRO A 121 -12.47 6.95 3.29
N GLU A 122 -12.60 8.14 3.89
CA GLU A 122 -11.46 9.01 4.24
C GLU A 122 -10.54 8.29 5.24
N ARG A 123 -11.11 7.73 6.31
CA ARG A 123 -10.37 7.01 7.37
C ARG A 123 -9.78 5.70 6.88
N VAL A 124 -10.49 4.98 6.02
CA VAL A 124 -9.94 3.77 5.39
C VAL A 124 -8.75 4.13 4.49
N CYS A 125 -8.89 5.17 3.67
CA CYS A 125 -7.81 5.63 2.82
C CYS A 125 -6.60 6.12 3.63
N GLN A 126 -6.82 6.87 4.72
CA GLN A 126 -5.76 7.25 5.63
C GLN A 126 -4.96 6.03 6.11
N ALA A 127 -5.65 4.98 6.60
CA ALA A 127 -4.98 3.76 7.07
C ALA A 127 -4.23 3.02 5.95
N ALA A 128 -4.81 2.97 4.75
CA ALA A 128 -4.18 2.38 3.58
C ALA A 128 -2.89 3.12 3.17
N VAL A 129 -2.91 4.46 3.18
CA VAL A 129 -1.73 5.30 2.92
C VAL A 129 -0.66 5.11 3.98
N GLU A 130 -1.05 5.11 5.26
CA GLU A 130 -0.13 4.81 6.37
C GLU A 130 0.55 3.46 6.20
N GLY A 131 -0.23 2.43 5.88
CA GLY A 131 0.24 1.08 5.64
C GLY A 131 1.24 1.01 4.49
N ALA A 132 0.81 1.43 3.30
CA ALA A 132 1.62 1.38 2.10
C ALA A 132 2.91 2.21 2.20
N GLY A 133 2.82 3.41 2.77
CA GLY A 133 3.97 4.28 2.96
C GLY A 133 5.00 3.73 3.95
N LEU A 134 4.55 3.18 5.08
CA LEU A 134 5.45 2.59 6.08
C LEU A 134 5.98 1.22 5.67
N GLY A 135 5.23 0.42 4.91
CA GLY A 135 5.67 -0.88 4.38
C GLY A 135 6.79 -0.76 3.35
N THR A 136 6.82 0.37 2.62
CA THR A 136 7.84 0.67 1.60
C THR A 136 9.00 1.51 2.11
N TYR A 137 8.96 1.99 3.36
CA TYR A 137 10.07 2.70 3.99
C TYR A 137 11.32 1.82 4.07
N ARG A 138 12.47 2.37 3.70
CA ARG A 138 13.79 1.75 3.85
C ARG A 138 14.79 2.83 4.24
N PHE A 139 15.58 2.57 5.28
CA PHE A 139 16.71 3.41 5.66
C PHE A 139 17.96 2.92 4.94
N LEU A 140 18.40 3.67 3.91
CA LEU A 140 19.47 3.25 3.00
C LEU A 140 20.75 4.09 3.12
N GLU A 141 20.77 5.10 4.00
CA GLU A 141 21.85 6.10 4.11
C GLU A 141 23.26 5.47 4.26
N TYR A 142 23.36 4.33 4.96
CA TYR A 142 24.63 3.62 5.21
C TYR A 142 24.83 2.35 4.36
N ARG A 143 23.97 2.10 3.37
CA ARG A 143 24.08 0.91 2.51
C ARG A 143 24.91 1.22 1.27
N THR A 144 26.15 0.71 1.22
CA THR A 144 27.09 0.90 0.09
C THR A 144 26.77 0.05 -1.14
N ARG A 145 25.95 -1.00 -1.01
CA ARG A 145 25.33 -1.74 -2.13
C ARG A 145 23.82 -1.75 -1.94
N VAL A 146 23.11 -1.02 -2.80
CA VAL A 146 21.65 -1.09 -2.89
C VAL A 146 21.34 -2.01 -4.07
N GLU A 147 21.25 -3.32 -3.82
CA GLU A 147 21.00 -4.30 -4.89
C GLU A 147 19.62 -4.13 -5.54
N THR A 148 18.66 -3.55 -4.81
CA THR A 148 17.33 -3.21 -5.33
C THR A 148 16.78 -1.97 -4.60
N THR A 149 16.75 -0.83 -5.28
CA THR A 149 15.79 0.22 -4.88
C THR A 149 14.40 -0.31 -5.18
N LEU A 150 13.54 -0.39 -4.17
CA LEU A 150 12.12 -0.69 -4.36
C LEU A 150 11.55 0.24 -5.44
N SER A 151 10.96 -0.33 -6.48
CA SER A 151 10.53 0.40 -7.67
C SER A 151 9.21 1.14 -7.50
N LEU A 152 8.51 0.95 -6.37
CA LEU A 152 7.18 1.51 -6.18
C LEU A 152 7.28 3.03 -6.00
N GLU A 153 6.77 3.75 -6.99
CA GLU A 153 6.80 5.21 -7.06
C GLU A 153 5.43 5.79 -6.71
N GLN A 154 4.35 5.04 -6.92
CA GLN A 154 2.98 5.53 -6.73
C GLN A 154 2.01 4.44 -6.26
N VAL A 155 1.11 4.82 -5.36
CA VAL A 155 -0.13 4.11 -5.06
C VAL A 155 -1.30 4.99 -5.52
N SER A 156 -2.11 4.46 -6.43
CA SER A 156 -3.27 5.15 -7.01
C SER A 156 -4.56 4.51 -6.52
N PHE A 157 -5.34 5.24 -5.72
CA PHE A 157 -6.63 4.76 -5.21
C PHE A 157 -7.70 4.91 -6.29
N LEU A 158 -8.39 3.80 -6.61
CA LEU A 158 -9.49 3.73 -7.55
C LEU A 158 -10.77 4.30 -6.92
N ALA A 159 -10.79 5.61 -6.70
CA ALA A 159 -11.85 6.35 -6.04
C ALA A 159 -11.93 7.78 -6.59
N THR A 160 -13.03 8.48 -6.32
CA THR A 160 -13.09 9.92 -6.65
C THR A 160 -12.29 10.73 -5.64
N ALA A 161 -11.57 11.77 -6.10
CA ALA A 161 -10.70 12.58 -5.24
C ALA A 161 -11.42 13.10 -3.98
N GLY A 162 -12.64 13.64 -4.13
CA GLY A 162 -13.41 14.17 -3.00
C GLY A 162 -13.75 13.15 -1.90
N GLN A 163 -13.67 11.83 -2.17
CA GLN A 163 -13.89 10.79 -1.16
C GLN A 163 -12.66 10.48 -0.31
N VAL A 164 -11.46 10.73 -0.83
CA VAL A 164 -10.22 10.14 -0.28
C VAL A 164 -9.07 11.13 -0.14
N GLU A 165 -9.14 12.30 -0.76
CA GLU A 165 -8.04 13.28 -0.81
C GLU A 165 -7.58 13.72 0.58
N ARG A 166 -8.51 13.99 1.49
CA ARG A 166 -8.19 14.28 2.91
C ARG A 166 -7.54 13.09 3.61
N GLY A 167 -7.98 11.88 3.31
CA GLY A 167 -7.40 10.65 3.85
C GLY A 167 -5.96 10.47 3.36
N ILE A 168 -5.73 10.74 2.07
CA ILE A 168 -4.41 10.76 1.46
C ILE A 168 -3.50 11.78 2.13
N GLU A 169 -3.98 13.02 2.27
CA GLU A 169 -3.21 14.10 2.87
C GLU A 169 -2.83 13.78 4.33
N ARG A 170 -3.79 13.36 5.14
CA ARG A 170 -3.55 13.01 6.55
C ARG A 170 -2.61 11.83 6.70
N GLY A 171 -2.84 10.78 5.92
CA GLY A 171 -2.00 9.59 5.92
C GLY A 171 -0.57 9.92 5.50
N ARG A 172 -0.40 10.73 4.44
CA ARG A 172 0.92 11.18 3.98
C ARG A 172 1.65 11.96 5.05
N THR A 173 1.01 12.94 5.67
CA THR A 173 1.60 13.74 6.75
C THR A 173 2.04 12.86 7.93
N ALA A 174 1.20 11.89 8.32
CA ALA A 174 1.54 10.94 9.38
C ALA A 174 2.76 10.08 9.00
N VAL A 175 2.80 9.54 7.78
CA VAL A 175 3.93 8.73 7.33
C VAL A 175 5.21 9.53 7.23
N GLU A 176 5.16 10.76 6.70
CA GLU A 176 6.33 11.63 6.60
C GLU A 176 6.92 11.93 7.98
N ALA A 177 6.08 12.25 8.97
CA ALA A 177 6.51 12.46 10.35
C ALA A 177 7.14 11.20 10.96
N VAL A 178 6.51 10.03 10.77
CA VAL A 178 7.04 8.76 11.29
C VAL A 178 8.35 8.37 10.60
N CYS A 179 8.46 8.57 9.28
CA CYS A 179 9.68 8.29 8.54
C CYS A 179 10.82 9.20 9.00
N LEU A 180 10.55 10.49 9.20
CA LEU A 180 11.53 11.42 9.74
C LEU A 180 12.02 10.97 11.12
N ALA A 181 11.10 10.60 12.03
CA ALA A 181 11.49 10.08 13.33
C ALA A 181 12.35 8.80 13.22
N ARG A 182 12.00 7.88 12.31
CA ARG A 182 12.78 6.66 12.05
C ARG A 182 14.14 6.96 11.47
N ASP A 183 14.25 7.91 10.54
CA ASP A 183 15.53 8.35 9.97
C ASP A 183 16.43 8.87 11.09
N LEU A 184 15.91 9.73 11.98
CA LEU A 184 16.66 10.28 13.11
C LEU A 184 17.14 9.19 14.08
N VAL A 185 16.25 8.27 14.48
CA VAL A 185 16.58 7.20 15.43
C VAL A 185 17.58 6.19 14.83
N ASN A 186 17.56 5.98 13.52
CA ASN A 186 18.46 5.05 12.85
C ASN A 186 19.87 5.61 12.59
N ARG A 187 20.10 6.92 12.76
CA ARG A 187 21.44 7.51 12.67
C ARG A 187 22.27 7.15 13.91
N PRO A 188 23.56 6.83 13.76
CA PRO A 188 24.42 6.56 14.89
C PRO A 188 24.68 7.85 15.69
N GLY A 189 24.89 7.73 16.99
CA GLY A 189 24.97 8.87 17.90
C GLY A 189 26.10 9.87 17.59
N ASN A 190 27.14 9.44 16.87
CA ASN A 190 28.21 10.32 16.41
C ASN A 190 27.79 11.24 15.24
N GLU A 191 26.73 10.90 14.50
CA GLU A 191 26.21 11.69 13.38
C GLU A 191 24.99 12.55 13.75
N LEU A 192 24.30 12.20 14.84
CA LEU A 192 23.18 12.98 15.38
C LEU A 192 23.43 13.44 16.83
N PRO A 193 24.43 14.30 17.07
CA PRO A 193 24.63 14.90 18.38
C PRO A 193 23.48 15.87 18.73
N PRO A 194 23.32 16.24 20.02
CA PRO A 194 22.23 17.10 20.48
C PRO A 194 22.08 18.41 19.68
N GLU A 195 23.19 19.03 19.29
CA GLU A 195 23.20 20.28 18.52
C GLU A 195 22.61 20.08 17.12
N ARG A 196 22.94 18.97 16.46
CA ARG A 196 22.37 18.64 15.15
C ARG A 196 20.90 18.29 15.28
N LEU A 197 20.50 17.55 16.31
CA LEU A 197 19.08 17.27 16.55
C LEU A 197 18.28 18.56 16.76
N ALA A 198 18.79 19.48 17.56
CA ALA A 198 18.18 20.80 17.76
C ALA A 198 18.09 21.59 16.45
N GLY A 199 19.14 21.56 15.61
CA GLY A 199 19.11 22.16 14.28
C GLY A 199 18.03 21.56 13.38
N ILE A 200 17.78 20.24 13.45
CA ILE A 200 16.72 19.60 12.65
C ILE A 200 15.35 20.09 13.11
N ALA A 201 15.16 20.24 14.42
CA ALA A 201 13.93 20.81 14.97
C ALA A 201 13.67 22.23 14.46
N TRP A 202 14.70 23.09 14.42
CA TRP A 202 14.60 24.44 13.86
C TRP A 202 14.24 24.43 12.36
N GLU A 203 14.92 23.60 11.55
CA GLU A 203 14.61 23.47 10.13
C GLU A 203 13.16 23.00 9.87
N ILE A 204 12.63 22.14 10.73
CA ILE A 204 11.22 21.71 10.65
C ILE A 204 10.28 22.89 11.00
N ALA A 205 10.58 23.62 12.07
CA ALA A 205 9.78 24.78 12.49
C ALA A 205 9.73 25.85 11.40
N GLU A 206 10.87 26.22 10.80
CA GLU A 206 10.91 27.22 9.73
C GLU A 206 10.09 26.81 8.49
N ARG A 207 10.07 25.51 8.16
CA ARG A 207 9.25 25.00 7.03
C ARG A 207 7.75 24.99 7.34
N ALA A 208 7.39 24.86 8.62
CA ALA A 208 6.00 24.82 9.05
C ALA A 208 5.36 26.21 9.22
N GLY A 209 6.18 27.26 9.34
CA GLY A 209 5.74 28.64 9.60
C GLY A 209 5.45 28.89 11.08
#